data_AF-A0A1Q7ME56-F1
#
_entry.id   AF-A0A1Q7ME56-F1
#
_cell.length_a   1.000
_cell.length_b   1.000
_cell.length_c   1.000
_cell.angle_alpha   90.00
_cell.angle_beta   90.00
_cell.angle_gamma   90.00
#
_symmetry.space_group_name_H-M   'P 1'
#
loop_
_entity.id
_entity.type
_entity.pdbx_description
1 polymer ?
#
loop_
_entity_poly.entity_id
_entity_poly.type
_entity_poly.pdbx_seq_one_letter_code
_entity_poly.pdbx_strand_id
1 'polypeptide(L)' 'MSDLLHDATRECERCGLPMTPVAAARGRVTLECANRHRHEVPLPRDRAARERVRNWIARRGAQLHVQHERWETEKDDP' A
#
# COMPACT_ATOMS: atom_id res chain seq x y z
N MET A 1 2.94 5.45 -20.10
CA MET A 1 1.94 4.48 -19.59
C MET A 1 2.28 4.19 -18.14
N SER A 2 1.29 3.94 -17.28
CA SER A 2 1.55 3.63 -15.87
C SER A 2 1.79 2.13 -15.75
N ASP A 3 2.85 1.70 -15.09
CA ASP A 3 3.16 0.26 -14.84
C ASP A 3 2.23 -0.38 -13.79
N LEU A 4 1.06 0.22 -13.57
CA LEU A 4 0.06 -0.22 -12.60
C LEU A 4 -1.11 -0.82 -13.34
N LEU A 5 -1.63 -1.91 -12.80
CA LEU A 5 -2.90 -2.51 -13.20
C LEU A 5 -4.06 -1.56 -12.87
N HIS A 6 -5.25 -1.87 -13.40
CA HIS A 6 -6.44 -1.04 -13.26
C HIS A 6 -6.83 -0.75 -11.80
N ASP A 7 -6.53 -1.66 -10.89
CA ASP A 7 -6.78 -1.59 -9.44
C ASP A 7 -5.63 -0.92 -8.65
N ALA A 8 -4.65 -0.34 -9.35
CA ALA A 8 -3.45 0.28 -8.82
C ALA A 8 -2.46 -0.69 -8.14
N THR A 9 -2.49 -1.98 -8.50
CA THR A 9 -1.51 -2.98 -8.09
C THR A 9 -0.56 -3.36 -9.23
N ARG A 10 0.41 -4.24 -8.95
CA ARG A 10 1.31 -4.84 -9.95
C ARG A 10 1.77 -6.21 -9.47
N GLU A 11 2.20 -7.08 -10.37
CA GLU A 11 2.86 -8.33 -10.00
C GLU A 11 4.35 -8.12 -9.65
N CYS A 12 4.83 -8.78 -8.59
CA CYS A 12 6.24 -8.75 -8.21
C CYS A 12 7.08 -9.63 -9.14
N GLU A 13 7.96 -9.03 -9.93
CA GLU A 13 8.86 -9.75 -10.86
C GLU A 13 9.77 -10.79 -10.19
N ARG A 14 10.00 -10.67 -8.87
CA ARG A 14 10.86 -11.60 -8.12
C ARG A 14 10.13 -12.84 -7.61
N CYS A 15 8.84 -12.73 -7.30
CA CYS A 15 8.13 -13.81 -6.59
C CYS A 15 6.69 -14.03 -7.05
N GLY A 16 6.23 -13.35 -8.09
CA GLY A 16 4.87 -13.48 -8.64
C GLY A 16 3.74 -12.98 -7.74
N LEU A 17 4.05 -12.51 -6.53
CA LEU A 17 3.04 -12.05 -5.58
C LEU A 17 2.54 -10.64 -5.94
N PRO A 18 1.27 -10.33 -5.64
CA PRO A 18 0.74 -8.99 -5.86
C PRO A 18 1.46 -7.96 -4.97
N MET A 19 1.83 -6.85 -5.59
CA MET A 19 2.39 -5.66 -4.96
C MET A 19 1.29 -4.61 -4.80
N THR A 20 1.14 -4.11 -3.58
CA THR A 20 0.12 -3.10 -3.23
C THR A 20 0.79 -1.78 -2.86
N PRO A 21 0.12 -0.63 -3.08
CA PRO A 21 0.64 0.67 -2.66
C PRO A 21 0.80 0.77 -1.15
N VAL A 22 1.98 1.17 -0.70
CA VAL A 22 2.30 1.39 0.73
C VAL A 22 2.63 2.83 1.05
N ALA A 23 3.12 3.60 0.08
CA ALA A 23 3.41 5.01 0.23
C ALA A 23 3.30 5.75 -1.12
N ALA A 24 3.02 7.04 -1.07
CA ALA A 24 3.09 7.92 -2.23
C ALA A 24 3.72 9.25 -1.84
N ALA A 25 4.81 9.63 -2.50
CA ALA A 25 5.54 10.86 -2.23
C ALA A 25 6.28 11.34 -3.48
N ARG A 26 6.48 12.66 -3.61
CA ARG A 26 7.29 13.28 -4.68
C ARG A 26 6.94 12.79 -6.10
N GLY A 27 5.65 12.55 -6.37
CA GLY A 27 5.20 12.07 -7.68
C GLY A 27 5.50 10.59 -7.97
N ARG A 28 5.84 9.81 -6.95
CA ARG A 28 6.04 8.35 -7.04
C ARG A 28 5.15 7.59 -6.06
N VAL A 29 4.94 6.32 -6.36
CA VAL A 29 4.24 5.35 -5.52
C VAL A 29 5.20 4.21 -5.21
N THR A 30 5.35 3.89 -3.94
CA THR A 30 6.05 2.70 -3.48
C THR A 30 5.05 1.56 -3.35
N LEU A 31 5.34 0.46 -4.03
CA LEU A 31 4.60 -0.79 -3.98
C LEU A 31 5.39 -1.80 -3.15
N GLU A 32 4.68 -2.66 -2.43
CA GLU A 32 5.28 -3.75 -1.64
C GLU A 32 4.46 -5.04 -1.77
N CYS A 33 5.12 -6.17 -1.99
CA CYS A 33 4.49 -7.49 -1.90
C CYS A 33 4.58 -8.06 -0.47
N ALA A 34 3.91 -9.19 -0.21
CA ALA A 34 3.93 -9.84 1.10
C ALA A 34 5.35 -10.25 1.57
N ASN A 35 6.27 -10.53 0.64
CA ASN A 35 7.68 -10.84 0.93
C ASN A 35 8.57 -9.58 1.07
N ARG A 36 7.98 -8.39 1.19
CA ARG A 36 8.67 -7.10 1.38
C ARG A 36 9.58 -6.67 0.22
N HIS A 37 9.45 -7.27 -0.96
CA HIS A 37 10.06 -6.70 -2.16
C HIS A 37 9.38 -5.35 -2.47
N ARG A 38 10.20 -4.33 -2.73
CA ARG A 38 9.73 -2.97 -3.01
C ARG A 38 10.00 -2.59 -4.45
N HIS A 39 9.07 -1.82 -5.00
CA HIS A 39 9.24 -1.23 -6.32
C HIS A 39 8.62 0.16 -6.34
N GLU A 40 9.27 1.09 -7.04
CA GLU A 40 8.78 2.46 -7.20
C GLU A 40 8.32 2.68 -8.62
N VAL A 41 7.12 3.22 -8.77
CA VAL A 41 6.55 3.60 -10.06
C VAL A 41 6.14 5.08 -10.05
N PRO A 42 6.09 5.74 -11.21
CA PRO A 42 5.50 7.07 -11.31
C PRO A 42 4.05 7.09 -10.81
N LEU A 43 3.68 8.14 -10.09
CA LEU A 43 2.29 8.35 -9.67
C LEU A 43 1.41 8.57 -10.92
N PRO A 44 0.25 7.90 -11.03
CA PRO A 44 -0.65 8.10 -12.15
C PRO A 44 -1.08 9.56 -12.34
N ARG A 45 -1.15 10.01 -13.60
CA ARG A 45 -1.71 11.33 -13.95
C ARG A 45 -3.24 11.35 -13.91
N ASP A 46 -3.87 10.19 -14.07
CA ASP A 46 -5.32 10.05 -13.94
C ASP A 46 -5.78 10.22 -12.49
N ARG A 47 -6.83 11.01 -12.28
CA ARG A 47 -7.36 11.32 -10.94
C ARG A 47 -7.92 10.07 -10.27
N ALA A 48 -8.67 9.24 -10.99
CA ALA A 48 -9.29 8.05 -10.43
C ALA A 48 -8.24 7.01 -10.02
N ALA A 49 -7.19 6.83 -10.81
CA ALA A 49 -6.06 5.99 -10.47
C ALA A 49 -5.30 6.49 -9.23
N ARG A 50 -5.10 7.80 -9.09
CA ARG A 50 -4.51 8.37 -7.86
C ARG A 50 -5.36 8.11 -6.63
N GLU A 51 -6.67 8.19 -6.77
CA GLU A 51 -7.60 7.93 -5.66
C GLU A 51 -7.55 6.47 -5.22
N ARG A 52 -7.46 5.52 -6.16
CA ARG A 52 -7.24 4.10 -5.85
C ARG A 52 -5.94 3.86 -5.07
N VAL A 53 -4.84 4.50 -5.48
CA VAL A 53 -3.56 4.46 -4.74
C VAL A 53 -3.73 4.97 -3.30
N ARG A 54 -4.37 6.13 -3.13
CA ARG A 54 -4.62 6.71 -1.80
C ARG A 54 -5.48 5.80 -0.93
N ASN A 55 -6.52 5.19 -1.50
CA ASN A 55 -7.39 4.27 -0.78
C ASN A 55 -6.68 2.99 -0.34
N TRP A 56 -5.70 2.50 -1.10
CA TRP A 56 -4.83 1.40 -0.66
C TRP A 56 -3.98 1.79 0.56
N ILE A 57 -3.30 2.93 0.48
CA ILE A 57 -2.42 3.41 1.55
C ILE A 57 -3.24 3.66 2.84
N ALA A 58 -4.41 4.30 2.71
CA ALA A 58 -5.29 4.57 3.84
C ALA A 58 -5.83 3.27 4.49
N ARG A 59 -6.27 2.29 3.69
CA ARG A 59 -6.74 0.99 4.21
C ARG A 59 -5.64 0.23 4.94
N ARG A 60 -4.41 0.25 4.43
CA ARG A 60 -3.27 -0.38 5.10
C ARG A 60 -2.91 0.33 6.41
N GLY A 61 -2.97 1.67 6.44
CA GLY A 61 -2.82 2.45 7.67
C GLY A 61 -3.90 2.14 8.70
N ALA A 62 -5.17 2.01 8.30
CA ALA A 62 -6.27 1.64 9.17
C ALA A 62 -6.12 0.23 9.76
N GLN A 63 -5.66 -0.75 8.96
CA GLN A 63 -5.35 -2.10 9.46
C GLN A 63 -4.25 -2.09 10.53
N LEU A 64 -3.22 -1.27 10.36
CA LEU A 64 -2.17 -1.10 11.38
C LEU A 64 -2.71 -0.39 12.63
N HIS A 65 -3.56 0.62 12.47
CA HIS A 65 -4.17 1.34 13.59
C HIS A 65 -5.04 0.43 14.47
N VAL A 66 -5.88 -0.43 13.86
CA VAL A 66 -6.68 -1.42 14.59
C VAL A 66 -5.81 -2.47 15.32
N GLN A 67 -4.62 -2.79 14.80
CA GLN A 67 -3.66 -3.65 15.53
C GLN A 67 -3.06 -2.93 16.75
N HIS A 68 -2.75 -1.64 16.63
CA HIS A 68 -2.26 -0.83 17.75
C HIS A 68 -3.29 -0.69 18.87
N GLU A 69 -4.58 -0.45 18.55
CA GLU A 69 -5.65 -0.34 19.56
C GLU A 69 -5.84 -1.66 20.36
N ARG A 70 -5.64 -2.81 19.71
CA ARG A 70 -5.70 -4.12 20.39
C ARG A 70 -4.54 -4.34 21.36
N TRP A 71 -3.36 -3.81 21.07
CA TRP A 71 -2.20 -3.91 21.98
C TRP A 71 -2.31 -3.02 23.21
N GLU A 72 -2.96 -1.86 23.10
CA GLU A 72 -3.17 -0.96 24.26
C GLU A 72 -4.25 -1.49 25.22
N THR A 73 -5.13 -2.40 24.76
CA THR A 73 -6.20 -2.96 25.61
C THR A 73 -5.71 -4.13 26.51
N GLU A 74 -4.53 -4.70 26.26
CA GLU A 74 -3.94 -5.78 27.07
C GLU A 74 -3.05 -5.28 28.23
N LYS A 75 -2.95 -3.96 28.45
CA LYS A 75 -2.12 -3.38 29.53
C LYS A 75 -2.87 -2.97 30.80
N ASP A 76 -4.20 -2.99 30.78
CA ASP A 76 -5.05 -2.65 31.93
C ASP A 76 -5.77 -3.90 32.46
N ASP A 77 -5.01 -4.93 32.83
CA ASP A 77 -5.50 -6.00 33.72
C ASP A 77 -4.78 -5.85 35.07
N PRO A 78 -5.41 -5.23 36.09
CA PRO A 78 -4.90 -5.18 37.46
C PRO A 78 -5.09 -6.50 38.22
#